data_AF-W6Q0P9-F1
#
_entry.id   AF-W6Q0P9-F1
#
_cell.length_a   1.000
_cell.length_b   1.000
_cell.length_c   1.000
_cell.angle_alpha   90.00
_cell.angle_beta   90.00
_cell.angle_gamma   90.00
#
_symmetry.space_group_name_H-M   'P 1'
#
loop_
_entity.id
_entity.type
_entity.pdbx_description
1 polymer ?
#
loop_
_entity_poly.entity_id
_entity_poly.type
_entity_poly.pdbx_seq_one_letter_code
_entity_poly.pdbx_strand_id
1 'polypeptide(L)'
;MEETIADLRRQLEEERQAREEAQRREEKERQARGEAERREEEEKKAREEAERRVEPNTLFRLLDRCHNSLSQAIRVETDATLTTQGDATNPVNRLYPKRIVPWLNFPQLQEQVWRKFDRTAAFTSHPLFPSNTQIDYVVTNIQNRSIYSEASLRNFERDTVDNFIEMVIKALRDDEAFRHKFRIQGQVTFYDRVNPSEISLKNGLEQMNLQGTRTPHRLANTKPGRDSTARRRNRRADQFCVHLVADERQIPVYTVEFKAPHKVTIPELVAGLHQIDPARDVINQEGDTFKFYATYLVAAVVTQIFSYMIDSGV
;
A
#
# COMPACT_ATOMS: atom_id res chain seq x y z
N MET A 1 27.37 50.89 -78.11
CA MET A 1 28.27 50.14 -77.20
C MET A 1 27.95 50.43 -75.74
N GLU A 2 27.80 51.69 -75.33
CA GLU A 2 27.47 52.06 -73.93
C GLU A 2 26.06 51.63 -73.49
N GLU A 3 25.07 51.76 -74.37
CA GLU A 3 23.67 51.36 -74.10
C GLU A 3 23.54 49.84 -73.85
N THR A 4 24.31 49.05 -74.60
CA THR A 4 24.39 47.59 -74.48
C THR A 4 25.05 47.14 -73.17
N ILE A 5 25.99 47.93 -72.64
CA ILE A 5 26.66 47.67 -71.35
C ILE A 5 25.73 48.03 -70.17
N ALA A 6 24.93 49.08 -70.32
CA ALA A 6 23.95 49.49 -69.31
C ALA A 6 22.81 48.46 -69.17
N ASP A 7 22.29 47.95 -70.29
CA ASP A 7 21.28 46.88 -70.27
C ASP A 7 21.83 45.56 -69.70
N LEU A 8 23.09 45.19 -70.01
CA LEU A 8 23.74 44.02 -69.42
C LEU A 8 23.90 44.15 -67.89
N ARG A 9 24.22 45.35 -67.40
CA ARG A 9 24.34 45.61 -65.95
C ARG A 9 23.00 45.51 -65.24
N ARG A 10 21.91 45.99 -65.87
CA ARG A 10 20.55 45.84 -65.32
C ARG A 10 20.15 44.36 -65.24
N GLN A 11 20.41 43.58 -66.29
CA GLN A 11 20.13 42.14 -66.30
C GLN A 11 20.91 41.37 -65.22
N LEU A 12 22.19 41.71 -65.00
CA LEU A 12 23.01 41.09 -63.96
C LEU A 12 22.51 41.41 -62.54
N GLU A 13 22.03 42.63 -62.30
CA GLU A 13 21.47 43.04 -61.01
C GLU A 13 20.12 42.37 -60.74
N GLU A 14 19.25 42.28 -61.75
CA GLU A 14 17.97 41.56 -61.68
C GLU A 14 18.18 40.06 -61.44
N GLU A 15 19.14 39.43 -62.12
CA GLU A 15 19.48 38.02 -61.92
C GLU A 15 20.04 37.78 -60.50
N ARG A 16 20.86 38.70 -60.00
CA ARG A 16 21.40 38.64 -58.64
C ARG A 16 20.31 38.77 -57.58
N GLN A 17 19.37 39.71 -57.74
CA GLN A 17 18.22 39.85 -56.84
C GLN A 17 17.32 38.61 -56.87
N ALA A 18 17.06 38.06 -58.07
CA ALA A 18 16.27 36.83 -58.20
C ALA A 18 16.94 35.64 -57.49
N ARG A 19 18.27 35.51 -57.58
CA ARG A 19 19.05 34.48 -56.87
C ARG A 19 19.02 34.67 -55.36
N GLU A 20 19.17 35.90 -54.86
CA GLU A 20 19.11 36.19 -53.42
C GLU A 20 17.70 35.99 -52.84
N GLU A 21 16.65 36.25 -53.62
CA GLU A 21 15.28 35.98 -53.20
C GLU A 21 14.97 34.48 -53.22
N ALA A 22 15.47 33.75 -54.22
CA ALA A 22 15.38 32.29 -54.29
C ALA A 22 16.10 31.63 -53.09
N GLN A 23 17.33 32.05 -52.77
CA GLN A 23 18.06 31.56 -51.59
C GLN A 23 17.32 31.85 -50.29
N ARG A 24 16.76 33.05 -50.13
CA ARG A 24 15.94 33.37 -48.94
C ARG A 24 14.67 32.53 -48.84
N ARG A 25 14.05 32.16 -49.96
CA ARG A 25 12.89 31.26 -49.98
C ARG A 25 13.30 29.84 -49.60
N GLU A 26 14.38 29.31 -50.18
CA GLU A 26 14.91 27.99 -49.84
C GLU A 26 15.34 27.89 -48.36
N GLU A 27 15.98 28.93 -47.82
CA GLU A 27 16.39 28.94 -46.42
C GLU A 27 15.18 28.98 -45.47
N LYS A 28 14.15 29.77 -45.79
CA LYS A 28 12.88 29.78 -45.06
C LYS A 28 12.17 28.45 -45.13
N GLU A 29 12.15 27.80 -46.29
CA GLU A 29 11.52 26.49 -46.47
C GLU A 29 12.27 25.41 -45.69
N ARG A 30 13.61 25.45 -45.71
CA ARG A 30 14.46 24.55 -44.92
C ARG A 30 14.24 24.75 -43.41
N GLN A 31 14.14 25.99 -42.96
CA GLN A 31 13.87 26.31 -41.56
C GLN A 31 12.45 25.85 -41.16
N ALA A 32 11.44 26.13 -41.97
CA ALA A 32 10.06 25.70 -41.73
C ALA A 32 9.96 24.16 -41.66
N ARG A 33 10.68 23.46 -42.53
CA ARG A 33 10.75 21.99 -42.50
C ARG A 33 11.45 21.47 -41.24
N GLY A 34 12.58 22.06 -40.84
CA GLY A 34 13.27 21.67 -39.61
C GLY A 34 12.45 21.94 -38.34
N GLU A 35 11.67 23.02 -38.32
CA GLU A 35 10.73 23.30 -37.23
C GLU A 35 9.55 22.32 -37.23
N ALA A 36 9.03 21.94 -38.40
CA ALA A 36 7.98 20.94 -38.52
C ALA A 36 8.45 19.55 -38.04
N GLU A 37 9.62 19.09 -38.49
CA GLU A 37 10.21 17.80 -38.07
C GLU A 37 10.44 17.75 -36.56
N ARG A 38 10.92 18.84 -35.95
CA ARG A 38 11.05 18.95 -34.49
C ARG A 38 9.71 18.85 -33.77
N ARG A 39 8.67 19.54 -34.26
CA ARG A 39 7.33 19.48 -33.66
C ARG A 39 6.75 18.07 -33.76
N GLU A 40 6.91 17.39 -34.89
CA GLU A 40 6.48 16.01 -35.07
C GLU A 40 7.23 15.06 -34.11
N GLU A 41 8.54 15.23 -33.92
CA GLU A 41 9.31 14.43 -32.98
C GLU A 41 8.90 14.68 -31.52
N GLU A 42 8.67 15.94 -31.15
CA GLU A 42 8.16 16.33 -29.83
C GLU A 42 6.75 15.76 -29.58
N GLU A 43 5.85 15.86 -30.55
CA GLU A 43 4.49 15.32 -30.46
C GLU A 43 4.51 13.79 -30.36
N LYS A 44 5.35 13.12 -31.15
CA LYS A 44 5.54 11.67 -31.07
C LYS A 44 6.06 11.24 -29.70
N LYS A 45 7.09 11.92 -29.17
CA LYS A 45 7.61 11.63 -27.82
C LYS A 45 6.57 11.87 -26.74
N ALA A 46 5.82 12.97 -26.82
CA ALA A 46 4.76 13.29 -25.87
C ALA A 46 3.65 12.22 -25.90
N ARG A 47 3.28 11.75 -27.09
CA ARG A 47 2.32 10.67 -27.27
C ARG A 47 2.81 9.35 -26.69
N GLU A 48 4.05 8.94 -27.00
CA GLU A 48 4.66 7.73 -26.46
C GLU A 48 4.76 7.77 -24.92
N GLU A 49 5.08 8.94 -24.34
CA GLU A 49 5.09 9.11 -22.90
C GLU A 49 3.68 9.00 -22.29
N ALA A 50 2.68 9.64 -22.92
CA ALA A 50 1.30 9.57 -22.47
C ALA A 50 0.77 8.12 -22.51
N GLU A 51 1.06 7.38 -23.57
CA GLU A 51 0.70 5.95 -23.70
C GLU A 51 1.39 5.10 -22.61
N ARG A 52 2.69 5.31 -22.37
CA ARG A 52 3.43 4.62 -21.29
C ARG A 52 2.93 4.93 -19.88
N ARG A 53 2.28 6.08 -19.66
CA ARG A 53 1.75 6.46 -18.35
C ARG A 53 0.47 5.71 -18.02
N VAL A 54 -0.35 5.43 -19.02
CA VAL A 54 -1.62 4.71 -18.88
C VAL A 54 -1.48 3.20 -19.06
N GLU A 55 -0.37 2.73 -19.65
CA GLU A 55 -0.08 1.31 -19.78
C GLU A 55 -0.03 0.61 -18.41
N PRO A 56 -0.69 -0.56 -18.26
CA PRO A 56 -0.61 -1.34 -17.03
C PRO A 56 0.83 -1.77 -16.73
N ASN A 57 1.16 -1.86 -15.45
CA ASN A 57 2.50 -2.25 -15.01
C ASN A 57 2.65 -3.78 -14.93
N THR A 58 3.88 -4.26 -15.07
CA THR A 58 4.28 -5.63 -14.68
C THR A 58 4.44 -5.74 -13.17
N LEU A 59 4.56 -6.96 -12.64
CA LEU A 59 4.70 -7.16 -11.18
C LEU A 59 5.91 -6.40 -10.62
N PHE A 60 7.08 -6.54 -11.25
CA PHE A 60 8.29 -5.89 -10.76
C PHE A 60 8.22 -4.37 -10.87
N ARG A 61 7.59 -3.84 -11.92
CA ARG A 61 7.39 -2.40 -12.05
C ARG A 61 6.40 -1.86 -11.02
N LEU A 62 5.35 -2.62 -10.70
CA LEU A 62 4.46 -2.29 -9.59
C LEU A 62 5.23 -2.22 -8.27
N LEU A 63 6.01 -3.26 -7.93
CA LEU A 63 6.77 -3.32 -6.68
C LEU A 63 7.79 -2.18 -6.56
N ASP A 64 8.50 -1.87 -7.65
CA ASP A 64 9.42 -0.74 -7.72
C ASP A 64 8.70 0.59 -7.45
N ARG A 65 7.54 0.81 -8.10
CA ARG A 65 6.73 2.02 -7.90
C ARG A 65 6.13 2.10 -6.50
N CYS A 66 5.66 1.00 -5.93
CA CYS A 66 5.20 0.94 -4.54
C CYS A 66 6.34 1.34 -3.59
N HIS A 67 7.55 0.84 -3.80
CA HIS A 67 8.69 1.19 -2.97
C HIS A 67 9.08 2.67 -3.10
N ASN A 68 9.37 3.12 -4.33
CA ASN A 68 9.94 4.44 -4.60
C ASN A 68 8.92 5.57 -4.47
N SER A 69 7.66 5.35 -4.81
CA SER A 69 6.63 6.40 -4.81
C SER A 69 5.73 6.38 -3.58
N LEU A 70 5.50 5.21 -2.96
CA LEU A 70 4.54 5.08 -1.85
C LEU A 70 5.25 4.86 -0.52
N SER A 71 6.06 3.81 -0.38
CA SER A 71 6.71 3.46 0.89
C SER A 71 7.68 4.55 1.35
N GLN A 72 8.44 5.15 0.43
CA GLN A 72 9.36 6.25 0.75
C GLN A 72 8.63 7.58 1.02
N ALA A 73 7.34 7.70 0.68
CA ALA A 73 6.54 8.88 0.97
C ALA A 73 5.98 8.90 2.41
N ILE A 74 6.31 7.90 3.22
CA ILE A 74 5.89 7.84 4.62
C ILE A 74 6.35 9.08 5.39
N ARG A 75 5.42 9.74 6.08
CA ARG A 75 5.69 10.92 6.92
C ARG A 75 5.13 10.68 8.30
N VAL A 76 5.97 10.79 9.32
CA VAL A 76 5.58 10.64 10.72
C VAL A 76 5.39 12.02 11.33
N GLU A 77 4.31 12.21 12.08
CA GLU A 77 4.10 13.44 12.84
C GLU A 77 5.10 13.51 14.00
N THR A 78 5.84 14.63 14.07
CA THR A 78 6.87 14.83 15.10
C THR A 78 6.39 15.73 16.22
N ASP A 79 5.35 16.53 16.00
CA ASP A 79 4.76 17.35 17.05
C ASP A 79 3.91 16.50 17.99
N ALA A 80 4.40 16.30 19.21
CA ALA A 80 3.73 15.51 20.23
C ALA A 80 2.33 16.03 20.60
N THR A 81 2.02 17.30 20.34
CA THR A 81 0.67 17.86 20.60
C THR A 81 -0.35 17.43 19.54
N LEU A 82 0.12 17.02 18.36
CA LEU A 82 -0.69 16.57 17.24
C LEU A 82 -0.85 15.05 17.19
N THR A 83 -0.13 14.31 18.04
CA THR A 83 -0.18 12.84 18.09
C THR A 83 -1.16 12.31 19.13
N THR A 84 -1.58 11.07 18.91
CA THR A 84 -2.38 10.33 19.90
C THR A 84 -1.59 10.10 21.18
N GLN A 85 -2.20 10.41 22.31
CA GLN A 85 -1.59 10.25 23.63
C GLN A 85 -1.85 8.86 24.23
N GLY A 86 -1.06 8.53 25.25
CA GLY A 86 -1.17 7.28 26.01
C GLY A 86 -0.20 6.19 25.55
N ASP A 87 -0.15 5.11 26.34
CA ASP A 87 0.79 4.02 26.14
C ASP A 87 0.59 3.31 24.80
N ALA A 88 1.67 2.73 24.26
CA ALA A 88 1.62 1.90 23.07
C ALA A 88 0.62 0.74 23.20
N THR A 89 0.57 0.12 24.37
CA THR A 89 -0.27 -1.05 24.63
C THR A 89 -0.51 -1.23 26.12
N ASN A 90 -1.58 -1.96 26.45
CA ASN A 90 -1.82 -2.46 27.79
C ASN A 90 -1.83 -4.00 27.77
N PRO A 91 -0.77 -4.66 28.30
CA PRO A 91 -0.66 -6.12 28.33
C PRO A 91 -1.45 -6.79 29.46
N VAL A 92 -2.08 -6.03 30.36
CA VAL A 92 -2.78 -6.59 31.53
C VAL A 92 -3.93 -7.51 31.13
N ASN A 93 -4.05 -8.65 31.81
CA ASN A 93 -5.06 -9.70 31.56
C ASN A 93 -5.02 -10.30 30.14
N ARG A 94 -3.85 -10.30 29.48
CA ARG A 94 -3.63 -10.92 28.18
C ARG A 94 -2.87 -12.24 28.27
N LEU A 95 -3.19 -13.16 27.36
CA LEU A 95 -2.34 -14.31 27.12
C LEU A 95 -1.03 -13.83 26.49
N TYR A 96 0.09 -14.35 26.95
CA TYR A 96 1.42 -14.01 26.45
C TYR A 96 2.11 -15.28 25.91
N PRO A 97 3.00 -15.14 24.91
CA PRO A 97 3.74 -16.27 24.38
C PRO A 97 4.77 -16.76 25.40
N LYS A 98 5.04 -18.07 25.44
CA LYS A 98 6.10 -18.61 26.32
C LYS A 98 7.48 -18.09 25.94
N ARG A 99 7.73 -17.87 24.65
CA ARG A 99 9.00 -17.37 24.11
C ARG A 99 8.74 -16.49 22.90
N ILE A 100 9.53 -15.43 22.78
CA ILE A 100 9.67 -14.61 21.58
C ILE A 100 11.03 -14.93 21.01
N VAL A 101 11.09 -15.43 19.77
CA VAL A 101 12.32 -15.92 19.14
C VAL A 101 12.39 -15.46 17.68
N PRO A 102 13.61 -15.26 17.14
CA PRO A 102 13.79 -15.01 15.72
C PRO A 102 13.25 -16.17 14.87
N TRP A 103 12.58 -15.84 13.77
CA TRP A 103 12.15 -16.82 12.78
C TRP A 103 13.28 -17.10 11.78
N LEU A 104 14.22 -17.97 12.17
CA LEU A 104 15.51 -18.14 11.48
C LEU A 104 15.41 -18.62 10.02
N ASN A 105 14.40 -19.40 9.67
CA ASN A 105 14.22 -19.93 8.31
C ASN A 105 13.34 -19.03 7.41
N PHE A 106 12.85 -17.89 7.91
CA PHE A 106 11.97 -17.01 7.14
C PHE A 106 12.61 -16.47 5.85
N PRO A 107 13.88 -15.99 5.83
CA PRO A 107 14.51 -15.52 4.59
C PRO A 107 14.58 -16.59 3.50
N GLN A 108 14.91 -17.83 3.88
CA GLN A 108 14.98 -18.95 2.94
C GLN A 108 13.60 -19.33 2.41
N LEU A 109 12.56 -19.29 3.26
CA LEU A 109 11.18 -19.50 2.83
C LEU A 109 10.73 -18.40 1.83
N GLN A 110 11.09 -17.15 2.10
CA GLN A 110 10.79 -16.03 1.20
C GLN A 110 11.48 -16.21 -0.16
N GLU A 111 12.76 -16.59 -0.18
CA GLU A 111 13.49 -16.85 -1.42
C GLU A 111 12.87 -18.02 -2.21
N GLN A 112 12.44 -19.08 -1.53
CA GLN A 112 11.72 -20.20 -2.17
C GLN A 112 10.41 -19.76 -2.81
N VAL A 113 9.71 -18.79 -2.22
CA VAL A 113 8.50 -18.20 -2.83
C VAL A 113 8.89 -17.43 -4.09
N TRP A 114 9.89 -16.55 -4.06
CA TRP A 114 10.33 -15.77 -5.22
C TRP A 114 10.83 -16.64 -6.37
N ARG A 115 11.61 -17.70 -6.10
CA ARG A 115 12.06 -18.65 -7.13
C ARG A 115 10.91 -19.32 -7.90
N LYS A 116 9.70 -19.39 -7.32
CA LYS A 116 8.51 -19.92 -8.02
C LYS A 116 8.04 -18.96 -9.12
N PHE A 117 8.26 -17.65 -8.96
CA PHE A 117 7.97 -16.62 -9.95
C PHE A 117 8.97 -16.68 -11.11
N ASP A 118 10.27 -16.78 -10.83
CA ASP A 118 11.32 -16.83 -11.86
C ASP A 118 11.16 -17.99 -12.85
N ARG A 119 10.72 -19.16 -12.35
CA ARG A 119 10.46 -20.36 -13.16
C ARG A 119 9.27 -20.21 -14.12
N THR A 120 8.49 -19.15 -13.97
CA THR A 120 7.26 -18.89 -14.72
C THR A 120 7.29 -17.44 -15.23
N ALA A 121 8.37 -17.10 -15.95
CA ALA A 121 8.68 -15.74 -16.42
C ALA A 121 7.52 -15.05 -17.14
N ALA A 122 6.62 -15.83 -17.75
CA ALA A 122 5.39 -15.35 -18.36
C ALA A 122 4.63 -14.40 -17.41
N PHE A 123 4.23 -14.82 -16.22
CA PHE A 123 3.41 -14.00 -15.32
C PHE A 123 4.05 -12.66 -14.96
N THR A 124 5.34 -12.67 -14.61
CA THR A 124 6.07 -11.46 -14.21
C THR A 124 6.26 -10.46 -15.33
N SER A 125 6.14 -10.89 -16.59
CA SER A 125 6.23 -10.04 -17.78
C SER A 125 4.88 -9.52 -18.26
N HIS A 126 3.75 -10.08 -17.80
CA HIS A 126 2.43 -9.59 -18.22
C HIS A 126 2.08 -8.26 -17.51
N PRO A 127 1.58 -7.26 -18.25
CA PRO A 127 1.14 -5.99 -17.69
C PRO A 127 -0.27 -6.14 -17.09
N LEU A 128 -0.35 -6.65 -15.86
CA LEU A 128 -1.61 -6.95 -15.16
C LEU A 128 -1.96 -5.96 -14.06
N PHE A 129 -1.07 -5.03 -13.73
CA PHE A 129 -1.15 -4.21 -12.52
C PHE A 129 -1.45 -2.75 -12.83
N PRO A 130 -1.93 -1.96 -11.85
CA PRO A 130 -2.26 -0.55 -12.07
C PRO A 130 -1.14 0.23 -12.75
N SER A 131 -1.50 1.11 -13.67
CA SER A 131 -0.59 1.96 -14.42
C SER A 131 0.08 3.01 -13.53
N ASN A 132 1.10 3.69 -14.07
CA ASN A 132 1.80 4.74 -13.31
C ASN A 132 0.86 5.88 -12.92
N THR A 133 -0.06 6.26 -13.79
CA THR A 133 -1.09 7.27 -13.45
C THR A 133 -1.99 6.84 -12.31
N GLN A 134 -2.36 5.56 -12.22
CA GLN A 134 -3.16 5.05 -11.11
C GLN A 134 -2.37 5.05 -9.80
N ILE A 135 -1.08 4.73 -9.83
CA ILE A 135 -0.21 4.82 -8.65
C ILE A 135 0.01 6.28 -8.25
N ASP A 136 0.20 7.20 -9.21
CA ASP A 136 0.32 8.64 -8.94
C ASP A 136 -0.93 9.19 -8.25
N TYR A 137 -2.12 8.69 -8.59
CA TYR A 137 -3.34 9.03 -7.86
C TYR A 137 -3.32 8.57 -6.39
N VAL A 138 -2.71 7.43 -6.08
CA VAL A 138 -2.51 7.03 -4.68
C VAL A 138 -1.50 7.95 -3.98
N VAL A 139 -0.45 8.39 -4.68
CA VAL A 139 0.53 9.36 -4.15
C VAL A 139 -0.17 10.65 -3.70
N THR A 140 -1.09 11.19 -4.51
CA THR A 140 -1.80 12.43 -4.13
C THR A 140 -2.62 12.29 -2.85
N ASN A 141 -3.12 11.08 -2.55
CA ASN A 141 -3.87 10.81 -1.32
C ASN A 141 -2.97 10.77 -0.07
N ILE A 142 -1.69 10.40 -0.20
CA ILE A 142 -0.78 10.22 0.93
C ILE A 142 0.22 11.37 1.13
N GLN A 143 0.59 12.12 0.08
CA GLN A 143 1.73 13.04 0.08
C GLN A 143 1.69 14.13 1.17
N ASN A 144 0.49 14.53 1.62
CA ASN A 144 0.30 15.57 2.62
C ASN A 144 -0.30 15.04 3.94
N ARG A 145 -0.23 13.73 4.20
CA ARG A 145 -0.77 13.12 5.42
C ARG A 145 0.36 12.60 6.29
N SER A 146 0.51 13.17 7.49
CA SER A 146 1.40 12.64 8.52
C SER A 146 0.73 11.50 9.29
N ILE A 147 1.53 10.57 9.78
CA ILE A 147 1.11 9.47 10.66
C ILE A 147 1.23 9.97 12.10
N TYR A 148 0.09 10.14 12.77
CA TYR A 148 -0.03 10.66 14.13
C TYR A 148 -0.75 9.69 15.10
N SER A 149 -1.20 8.55 14.58
CA SER A 149 -1.99 7.54 15.30
C SER A 149 -1.89 6.16 14.64
N GLU A 150 -2.25 5.12 15.38
CA GLU A 150 -2.39 3.75 14.87
C GLU A 150 -3.37 3.70 13.69
N ALA A 151 -4.47 4.45 13.75
CA ALA A 151 -5.45 4.53 12.66
C ALA A 151 -4.88 5.19 11.40
N SER A 152 -4.11 6.27 11.54
CA SER A 152 -3.45 6.92 10.39
C SER A 152 -2.38 6.02 9.76
N LEU A 153 -1.63 5.25 10.56
CA LEU A 153 -0.67 4.26 10.07
C LEU A 153 -1.39 3.14 9.30
N ARG A 154 -2.50 2.63 9.86
CA ARG A 154 -3.32 1.63 9.20
C ARG A 154 -3.86 2.11 7.86
N ASN A 155 -4.38 3.34 7.79
CA ASN A 155 -4.88 3.90 6.52
C ASN A 155 -3.76 4.02 5.48
N PHE A 156 -2.57 4.47 5.91
CA PHE A 156 -1.39 4.52 5.04
C PHE A 156 -1.02 3.12 4.52
N GLU A 157 -0.99 2.11 5.38
CA GLU A 157 -0.69 0.73 4.98
C GLU A 157 -1.76 0.16 4.04
N ARG A 158 -3.05 0.45 4.30
CA ARG A 158 -4.16 0.05 3.41
C ARG A 158 -3.97 0.61 2.00
N ASP A 159 -3.69 1.92 1.91
CA ASP A 159 -3.56 2.64 0.65
C ASP A 159 -2.30 2.23 -0.14
N THR A 160 -1.21 1.92 0.56
CA THR A 160 0.11 1.72 -0.06
C THR A 160 0.54 0.26 -0.20
N VAL A 161 -0.08 -0.67 0.54
CA VAL A 161 0.32 -2.08 0.61
C VAL A 161 -0.88 -2.99 0.36
N ASP A 162 -1.86 -3.03 1.26
CA ASP A 162 -2.94 -4.02 1.22
C ASP A 162 -3.69 -4.04 -0.13
N ASN A 163 -4.08 -2.87 -0.64
CA ASN A 163 -4.83 -2.78 -1.90
C ASN A 163 -4.04 -3.40 -3.06
N PHE A 164 -2.72 -3.23 -3.08
CA PHE A 164 -1.86 -3.84 -4.10
C PHE A 164 -1.64 -5.33 -3.86
N ILE A 165 -1.50 -5.76 -2.60
CA ILE A 165 -1.44 -7.19 -2.26
C ILE A 165 -2.73 -7.89 -2.72
N GLU A 166 -3.89 -7.30 -2.51
CA GLU A 166 -5.18 -7.84 -2.95
C GLU A 166 -5.21 -8.01 -4.48
N MET A 167 -4.70 -7.03 -5.23
CA MET A 167 -4.56 -7.13 -6.70
C MET A 167 -3.58 -8.21 -7.13
N VAL A 168 -2.43 -8.35 -6.45
CA VAL A 168 -1.43 -9.39 -6.73
C VAL A 168 -1.99 -10.78 -6.46
N ILE A 169 -2.65 -10.98 -5.34
CA ILE A 169 -3.26 -12.27 -4.99
C ILE A 169 -4.40 -12.61 -5.97
N LYS A 170 -5.20 -11.61 -6.38
CA LYS A 170 -6.22 -11.78 -7.41
C LYS A 170 -5.59 -12.23 -8.74
N ALA A 171 -4.56 -11.56 -9.22
CA ALA A 171 -3.87 -11.93 -10.45
C ALA A 171 -3.27 -13.34 -10.38
N LEU A 172 -2.66 -13.72 -9.24
CA LEU A 172 -2.12 -15.06 -9.01
C LEU A 172 -3.20 -16.16 -8.97
N ARG A 173 -4.40 -15.83 -8.50
CA ARG A 173 -5.53 -16.75 -8.49
C ARG A 173 -6.10 -16.96 -9.89
N ASP A 174 -6.13 -15.90 -10.69
CA ASP A 174 -6.68 -15.95 -12.05
C ASP A 174 -5.69 -16.65 -13.03
N ASP A 175 -4.41 -16.78 -12.66
CA ASP A 175 -3.41 -17.63 -13.34
C ASP A 175 -3.50 -19.09 -12.86
N GLU A 176 -3.81 -20.02 -13.76
CA GLU A 176 -4.03 -21.43 -13.41
C GLU A 176 -2.79 -22.12 -12.82
N ALA A 177 -1.60 -21.82 -13.35
CA ALA A 177 -0.36 -22.42 -12.89
C ALA A 177 -0.03 -21.96 -11.47
N PHE A 178 -0.17 -20.66 -11.19
CA PHE A 178 0.08 -20.11 -9.87
C PHE A 178 -1.01 -20.45 -8.86
N ARG A 179 -2.28 -20.46 -9.26
CA ARG A 179 -3.38 -20.93 -8.43
C ARG A 179 -3.12 -22.33 -7.89
N HIS A 180 -2.71 -23.27 -8.75
CA HIS A 180 -2.39 -24.64 -8.32
C HIS A 180 -1.08 -24.69 -7.50
N LYS A 181 -0.04 -23.99 -7.93
CA LYS A 181 1.30 -24.01 -7.30
C LYS A 181 1.32 -23.41 -5.90
N PHE A 182 0.53 -22.37 -5.66
CA PHE A 182 0.37 -21.73 -4.36
C PHE A 182 -0.88 -22.21 -3.60
N ARG A 183 -1.71 -23.07 -4.21
CA ARG A 183 -2.96 -23.58 -3.64
C ARG A 183 -3.87 -22.44 -3.17
N ILE A 184 -3.99 -21.40 -3.99
CA ILE A 184 -4.79 -20.22 -3.67
C ILE A 184 -6.26 -20.61 -3.78
N GLN A 185 -6.96 -20.63 -2.65
CA GLN A 185 -8.38 -20.93 -2.55
C GLN A 185 -9.12 -19.67 -2.09
N GLY A 186 -10.06 -19.17 -2.88
CA GLY A 186 -10.85 -17.99 -2.49
C GLY A 186 -10.14 -16.65 -2.69
N GLN A 187 -10.63 -15.61 -2.00
CA GLN A 187 -10.11 -14.24 -2.02
C GLN A 187 -9.49 -13.89 -0.66
N VAL A 188 -8.42 -13.10 -0.68
CA VAL A 188 -7.85 -12.53 0.54
C VAL A 188 -8.54 -11.20 0.82
N THR A 189 -9.06 -11.06 2.04
CA THR A 189 -9.76 -9.86 2.49
C THR A 189 -9.20 -9.36 3.80
N PHE A 190 -9.20 -8.04 3.96
CA PHE A 190 -8.62 -7.35 5.08
C PHE A 190 -9.75 -6.61 5.81
N TYR A 191 -10.16 -7.13 6.97
CA TYR A 191 -11.26 -6.56 7.74
C TYR A 191 -10.86 -6.40 9.21
N ASP A 192 -11.40 -5.36 9.86
CA ASP A 192 -11.59 -5.43 11.30
C ASP A 192 -12.60 -6.54 11.56
N ARG A 193 -12.42 -7.30 12.64
CA ARG A 193 -13.46 -8.25 13.06
C ARG A 193 -14.74 -7.51 13.42
N VAL A 194 -15.61 -7.32 12.44
CA VAL A 194 -17.00 -6.93 12.63
C VAL A 194 -17.72 -8.15 13.19
N ASN A 195 -18.51 -7.97 14.25
CA ASN A 195 -19.31 -9.07 14.78
C ASN A 195 -20.16 -9.68 13.64
N PRO A 196 -20.27 -11.01 13.53
CA PRO A 196 -21.12 -11.66 12.52
C PRO A 196 -22.58 -11.14 12.52
N SER A 197 -23.06 -10.63 13.66
CA SER A 197 -24.38 -10.02 13.80
C SER A 197 -24.58 -8.71 13.02
N GLU A 198 -23.53 -7.94 12.76
CA GLU A 198 -23.62 -6.70 11.96
C GLU A 198 -23.62 -6.98 10.45
N ILE A 199 -22.98 -8.07 10.02
CA ILE A 199 -23.04 -8.54 8.62
C ILE A 199 -24.47 -9.02 8.29
N SER A 200 -25.12 -9.70 9.24
CA SER A 200 -26.54 -10.07 9.10
C SER A 200 -27.48 -8.86 9.00
N LEU A 201 -27.15 -7.75 9.66
CA LEU A 201 -27.93 -6.51 9.58
C LEU A 201 -27.69 -5.78 8.25
N LYS A 202 -26.47 -5.83 7.69
CA LYS A 202 -26.15 -5.22 6.40
C LYS A 202 -26.82 -5.97 5.24
N ASN A 203 -26.80 -7.31 5.28
CA ASN A 203 -27.51 -8.15 4.31
C ASN A 203 -29.04 -8.04 4.46
N GLY A 204 -29.54 -7.75 5.66
CA GLY A 204 -30.97 -7.46 5.90
C GLY A 204 -31.40 -6.05 5.46
N LEU A 205 -30.47 -5.08 5.46
CA LEU A 205 -30.75 -3.70 5.05
C LEU A 205 -30.86 -3.56 3.51
N GLU A 206 -30.16 -4.39 2.75
CA GLU A 206 -30.28 -4.46 1.29
C GLU A 206 -31.60 -5.10 0.81
N GLN A 207 -32.37 -5.71 1.72
CA GLN A 207 -33.67 -6.35 1.41
C GLN A 207 -34.91 -5.58 1.89
N MET A 208 -34.78 -4.37 2.44
CA MET A 208 -35.93 -3.58 2.88
C MET A 208 -36.00 -2.21 2.21
N ASN A 209 -36.73 -2.15 1.09
CA ASN A 209 -37.36 -0.92 0.64
C ASN A 209 -38.90 -1.07 0.68
N LEU A 210 -39.53 -0.06 1.30
CA LEU A 210 -40.96 0.29 1.29
C LEU A 210 -41.91 -0.56 2.17
N GLN A 211 -42.08 -0.17 3.43
CA GLN A 211 -43.37 0.34 3.98
C GLN A 211 -43.30 0.54 5.51
N GLY A 212 -43.85 1.66 5.98
CA GLY A 212 -44.51 1.73 7.29
C GLY A 212 -43.69 2.22 8.49
N THR A 213 -43.74 3.53 8.70
CA THR A 213 -43.70 4.27 9.97
C THR A 213 -43.79 3.43 11.27
N ARG A 214 -42.74 3.46 12.12
CA ARG A 214 -42.86 3.61 13.59
C ARG A 214 -41.51 3.78 14.31
N THR A 215 -41.47 4.77 15.18
CA THR A 215 -40.39 5.15 16.12
C THR A 215 -40.21 4.14 17.29
N PRO A 216 -39.08 4.20 18.03
CA PRO A 216 -38.50 3.04 18.73
C PRO A 216 -39.00 2.87 20.17
N HIS A 217 -39.30 1.63 20.57
CA HIS A 217 -39.54 1.27 21.96
C HIS A 217 -38.28 0.67 22.61
N ARG A 218 -37.68 1.47 23.50
CA ARG A 218 -36.83 1.03 24.62
C ARG A 218 -37.60 0.03 25.47
N LEU A 219 -37.02 -1.15 25.69
CA LEU A 219 -37.35 -2.00 26.84
C LEU A 219 -36.05 -2.40 27.53
N ALA A 220 -35.79 -1.72 28.64
CA ALA A 220 -34.90 -2.19 29.69
C ALA A 220 -35.65 -3.24 30.53
N ASN A 221 -34.97 -4.34 30.90
CA ASN A 221 -34.99 -4.96 32.24
C ASN A 221 -34.34 -6.36 32.23
N THR A 222 -33.17 -6.51 32.89
CA THR A 222 -32.90 -7.20 34.19
C THR A 222 -32.97 -8.75 34.10
N LYS A 223 -31.98 -9.56 34.52
CA LYS A 223 -31.18 -9.61 35.77
C LYS A 223 -29.84 -10.38 35.61
N PRO A 224 -28.89 -10.21 36.56
CA PRO A 224 -27.55 -10.80 36.52
C PRO A 224 -27.47 -12.16 37.21
N GLY A 225 -26.66 -13.09 36.69
CA GLY A 225 -26.46 -14.39 37.32
C GLY A 225 -25.22 -15.15 36.83
N ARG A 226 -24.30 -15.35 37.77
CA ARG A 226 -23.21 -16.34 37.88
C ARG A 226 -21.84 -16.01 37.27
N ASP A 227 -20.92 -15.78 38.21
CA ASP A 227 -19.47 -15.86 38.07
C ASP A 227 -19.03 -17.09 37.28
N SER A 228 -18.54 -16.84 36.08
CA SER A 228 -17.34 -17.49 35.60
C SER A 228 -16.37 -16.36 35.30
N THR A 229 -15.13 -16.45 35.75
CA THR A 229 -14.02 -15.60 35.30
C THR A 229 -13.66 -15.94 33.84
N ALA A 230 -14.67 -16.01 32.98
CA ALA A 230 -14.51 -16.03 31.54
C ALA A 230 -13.86 -14.71 31.18
N ARG A 231 -12.57 -14.78 30.84
CA ARG A 231 -11.77 -13.69 30.28
C ARG A 231 -12.68 -12.85 29.40
N ARG A 232 -13.00 -11.61 29.83
CA ARG A 232 -13.73 -10.65 29.00
C ARG A 232 -12.89 -10.48 27.74
N ARG A 233 -13.23 -11.20 26.68
CA ARG A 233 -12.62 -11.04 25.36
C ARG A 233 -12.71 -9.55 25.08
N ASN A 234 -11.58 -8.85 25.09
CA ASN A 234 -11.53 -7.44 24.74
C ASN A 234 -11.82 -7.36 23.25
N ARG A 235 -13.11 -7.43 22.89
CA ARG A 235 -13.70 -7.32 21.57
C ARG A 235 -13.66 -5.85 21.11
N ARG A 236 -12.49 -5.21 21.21
CA ARG A 236 -12.32 -3.82 20.77
C ARG A 236 -11.90 -3.77 19.31
N ALA A 237 -12.30 -2.67 18.67
CA ALA A 237 -12.27 -2.35 17.25
C ALA A 237 -10.87 -2.27 16.59
N ASP A 238 -9.82 -2.71 17.30
CA ASP A 238 -8.42 -2.58 16.85
C ASP A 238 -7.84 -3.93 16.39
N GLN A 239 -8.68 -4.97 16.23
CA GLN A 239 -8.28 -6.30 15.78
C GLN A 239 -8.39 -6.41 14.26
N PHE A 240 -7.28 -6.17 13.57
CA PHE A 240 -7.18 -6.35 12.13
C PHE A 240 -6.73 -7.78 11.81
N CYS A 241 -7.50 -8.48 10.99
CA CYS A 241 -7.18 -9.85 10.60
C CYS A 241 -7.38 -10.04 9.10
N VAL A 242 -6.40 -10.71 8.49
CA VAL A 242 -6.43 -11.09 7.08
C VAL A 242 -7.08 -12.45 6.98
N HIS A 243 -8.16 -12.50 6.22
CA HIS A 243 -8.98 -13.70 6.06
C HIS A 243 -8.86 -14.22 4.64
N LEU A 244 -8.86 -15.55 4.53
CA LEU A 244 -9.15 -16.26 3.31
C LEU A 244 -10.66 -16.50 3.24
N VAL A 245 -11.31 -15.95 2.24
CA VAL A 245 -12.74 -16.12 1.99
C VAL A 245 -12.92 -17.08 0.83
N ALA A 246 -13.33 -18.31 1.14
CA ALA A 246 -13.65 -19.33 0.15
C ALA A 246 -15.08 -19.82 0.43
N ASP A 247 -15.96 -19.69 -0.56
CA ASP A 247 -17.39 -19.93 -0.43
C ASP A 247 -18.00 -19.11 0.73
N GLU A 248 -18.74 -19.74 1.64
CA GLU A 248 -19.32 -19.11 2.84
C GLU A 248 -18.37 -19.12 4.04
N ARG A 249 -17.12 -19.58 3.88
CA ARG A 249 -16.17 -19.71 4.99
C ARG A 249 -15.16 -18.57 4.99
N GLN A 250 -14.97 -17.97 6.16
CA GLN A 250 -13.90 -17.01 6.43
C GLN A 250 -12.87 -17.66 7.36
N ILE A 251 -11.68 -17.92 6.84
CA ILE A 251 -10.58 -18.55 7.59
C ILE A 251 -9.55 -17.47 7.90
N PRO A 252 -9.27 -17.17 9.18
CA PRO A 252 -8.24 -16.20 9.54
C PRO A 252 -6.85 -16.78 9.22
N VAL A 253 -6.00 -16.00 8.54
CA VAL A 253 -4.65 -16.42 8.11
C VAL A 253 -3.59 -15.81 9.00
N TYR A 254 -3.66 -14.51 9.24
CA TYR A 254 -2.79 -13.82 10.18
C TYR A 254 -3.47 -12.56 10.73
N THR A 255 -2.95 -12.07 11.84
CA THR A 255 -3.40 -10.85 12.52
C THR A 255 -2.35 -9.76 12.43
N VAL A 256 -2.77 -8.50 12.36
CA VAL A 256 -1.86 -7.35 12.36
C VAL A 256 -2.20 -6.45 13.54
N GLU A 257 -1.17 -5.98 14.24
CA GLU A 257 -1.28 -4.95 15.27
C GLU A 257 -0.50 -3.73 14.80
N PHE A 258 -1.19 -2.59 14.67
CA PHE A 258 -0.55 -1.32 14.35
C PHE A 258 -0.13 -0.59 15.62
N LYS A 259 1.10 -0.07 15.64
CA LYS A 259 1.60 0.84 16.69
C LYS A 259 2.07 2.12 16.06
N ALA A 260 1.61 3.24 16.60
CA ALA A 260 2.00 4.55 16.08
C ALA A 260 3.52 4.76 16.28
N PRO A 261 4.23 5.36 15.30
CA PRO A 261 5.69 5.47 15.35
C PRO A 261 6.23 6.23 16.57
N HIS A 262 5.45 7.18 17.12
CA HIS A 262 5.81 7.94 18.32
C HIS A 262 5.60 7.16 19.62
N LYS A 263 4.88 6.03 19.59
CA LYS A 263 4.68 5.14 20.74
C LYS A 263 5.60 3.93 20.73
N VAL A 264 6.09 3.53 19.55
CA VAL A 264 7.07 2.47 19.37
C VAL A 264 8.03 2.88 18.25
N THR A 265 9.18 3.39 18.64
CA THR A 265 10.20 3.97 17.77
C THR A 265 11.14 2.90 17.21
N ILE A 266 11.84 3.24 16.12
CA ILE A 266 12.85 2.36 15.53
C ILE A 266 13.96 1.97 16.54
N PRO A 267 14.55 2.89 17.32
CA PRO A 267 15.55 2.52 18.33
C PRO A 267 15.02 1.53 19.39
N GLU A 268 13.78 1.70 19.84
CA GLU A 268 13.15 0.75 20.78
C GLU A 268 12.94 -0.62 20.13
N LEU A 269 12.48 -0.68 18.88
CA LEU A 269 12.35 -1.94 18.14
C LEU A 269 13.69 -2.65 17.98
N VAL A 270 14.74 -1.92 17.56
CA VAL A 270 16.09 -2.48 17.36
C VAL A 270 16.68 -2.98 18.67
N ALA A 271 16.48 -2.26 19.78
CA ALA A 271 17.00 -2.65 21.08
C ALA A 271 16.19 -3.79 21.74
N GLY A 272 14.87 -3.81 21.54
CA GLY A 272 13.94 -4.74 22.19
C GLY A 272 13.66 -6.02 21.42
N LEU A 273 13.85 -6.06 20.10
CA LEU A 273 13.66 -7.29 19.30
C LEU A 273 14.86 -8.21 19.44
N HIS A 274 14.76 -9.11 20.42
CA HIS A 274 15.68 -10.24 20.57
C HIS A 274 14.93 -11.45 21.12
N GLN A 275 15.66 -12.52 21.42
CA GLN A 275 15.07 -13.65 22.12
C GLN A 275 14.66 -13.23 23.54
N ILE A 276 13.38 -13.41 23.87
CA ILE A 276 12.79 -13.05 25.17
C ILE A 276 12.00 -14.25 25.71
N ASP A 277 12.18 -14.56 26.98
CA ASP A 277 11.25 -15.35 27.78
C ASP A 277 10.44 -14.37 28.65
N PRO A 278 9.18 -14.06 28.31
CA PRO A 278 8.44 -13.01 29.03
C PRO A 278 8.29 -13.28 30.52
N ALA A 279 8.19 -14.54 30.95
CA ALA A 279 8.04 -14.90 32.35
C ALA A 279 9.32 -14.64 33.15
N ARG A 280 10.48 -14.89 32.55
CA ARG A 280 11.79 -14.69 33.19
C ARG A 280 12.32 -13.26 33.04
N ASP A 281 12.19 -12.70 31.84
CA ASP A 281 12.94 -11.51 31.42
C ASP A 281 12.13 -10.21 31.60
N VAL A 282 10.80 -10.28 31.76
CA VAL A 282 9.92 -9.10 31.71
C VAL A 282 8.90 -9.06 32.86
N ILE A 283 8.13 -10.13 33.05
CA ILE A 283 7.05 -10.17 34.03
C ILE A 283 7.61 -10.11 35.45
N ASN A 284 7.13 -9.15 36.24
CA ASN A 284 7.58 -8.87 37.61
C ASN A 284 9.10 -8.59 37.71
N GLN A 285 9.72 -8.15 36.62
CA GLN A 285 11.10 -7.68 36.63
C GLN A 285 11.12 -6.15 36.69
N GLU A 286 12.16 -5.61 37.31
CA GLU A 286 12.44 -4.17 37.35
C GLU A 286 13.73 -3.89 36.59
N GLY A 287 13.77 -2.74 35.90
CA GLY A 287 14.97 -2.30 35.21
C GLY A 287 14.84 -0.84 34.79
N ASP A 288 15.95 -0.11 34.94
CA ASP A 288 16.07 1.33 34.69
C ASP A 288 16.85 1.65 33.41
N THR A 289 17.33 0.62 32.71
CA THR A 289 18.07 0.78 31.45
C THR A 289 17.12 0.94 30.26
N PHE A 290 17.55 1.72 29.26
CA PHE A 290 16.84 1.82 27.99
C PHE A 290 16.60 0.45 27.33
N LYS A 291 17.57 -0.47 27.42
CA LYS A 291 17.43 -1.82 26.89
C LYS A 291 16.31 -2.59 27.57
N PHE A 292 16.23 -2.53 28.90
CA PHE A 292 15.15 -3.19 29.64
C PHE A 292 13.79 -2.60 29.24
N TYR A 293 13.67 -1.27 29.20
CA TYR A 293 12.45 -0.60 28.77
C TYR A 293 12.03 -1.01 27.34
N ALA A 294 12.96 -1.02 26.38
CA ALA A 294 12.70 -1.46 25.01
C ALA A 294 12.27 -2.94 24.94
N THR A 295 12.91 -3.81 25.73
CA THR A 295 12.55 -5.23 25.85
C THR A 295 11.13 -5.40 26.39
N TYR A 296 10.79 -4.68 27.47
CA TYR A 296 9.46 -4.66 28.06
C TYR A 296 8.41 -4.19 27.05
N LEU A 297 8.67 -3.07 26.37
CA LEU A 297 7.76 -2.48 25.38
C LEU A 297 7.46 -3.46 24.24
N VAL A 298 8.51 -4.02 23.62
CA VAL A 298 8.35 -5.01 22.54
C VAL A 298 7.63 -6.26 23.02
N ALA A 299 7.97 -6.78 24.21
CA ALA A 299 7.28 -7.94 24.77
C ALA A 299 5.79 -7.67 25.02
N ALA A 300 5.44 -6.47 25.48
CA ALA A 300 4.05 -6.06 25.67
C ALA A 300 3.28 -5.97 24.34
N VAL A 301 3.90 -5.39 23.29
CA VAL A 301 3.30 -5.30 21.95
C VAL A 301 3.10 -6.70 21.36
N VAL A 302 4.11 -7.58 21.46
CA VAL A 302 4.01 -8.98 21.00
C VAL A 302 2.96 -9.76 21.80
N THR A 303 2.83 -9.51 23.10
CA THR A 303 1.79 -10.10 23.94
C THR A 303 0.40 -9.69 23.48
N GLN A 304 0.22 -8.42 23.07
CA GLN A 304 -1.06 -7.96 22.54
C GLN A 304 -1.45 -8.72 21.26
N ILE A 305 -0.57 -8.81 20.27
CA ILE A 305 -0.88 -9.52 19.01
C ILE A 305 -0.99 -11.03 19.23
N PHE A 306 -0.19 -11.63 20.11
CA PHE A 306 -0.31 -13.05 20.46
C PHE A 306 -1.68 -13.38 21.07
N SER A 307 -2.12 -12.57 22.03
CA SER A 307 -3.47 -12.68 22.58
C SER A 307 -4.53 -12.61 21.48
N TYR A 308 -4.37 -11.73 20.49
CA TYR A 308 -5.32 -11.58 19.39
C TYR A 308 -5.29 -12.76 18.42
N MET A 309 -4.14 -13.37 18.15
CA MET A 309 -4.05 -14.62 17.38
C MET A 309 -4.89 -15.72 18.05
N ILE A 310 -4.72 -15.92 19.37
CA ILE A 310 -5.49 -16.93 20.12
C ILE A 310 -6.99 -16.61 20.13
N ASP A 311 -7.37 -15.36 20.37
CA ASP A 311 -8.79 -14.95 20.34
C ASP A 311 -9.37 -15.04 18.91
N SER A 312 -8.51 -14.99 17.89
CA SER A 312 -8.88 -15.06 16.48
C SER A 312 -8.89 -16.47 15.89
N GLY A 313 -8.25 -17.42 16.53
CA GLY A 313 -8.10 -18.78 15.99
C GLY A 313 -7.08 -18.85 14.87
N VAL A 314 -6.07 -17.97 14.89
CA VAL A 314 -4.85 -18.04 14.07
C VAL A 314 -3.83 -18.95 14.74
#